data_AF-A0A1F6AJ70-F1
#
_entry.id   AF-A0A1F6AJ70-F1
#
_cell.length_a   1.000
_cell.length_b   1.000
_cell.length_c   1.000
_cell.angle_alpha   90.00
_cell.angle_beta   90.00
_cell.angle_gamma   90.00
#
_symmetry.space_group_name_H-M   'P 1'
#
loop_
_entity.id
_entity.type
_entity.pdbx_description
1 polymer ?
#
loop_
_entity_poly.entity_id
_entity_poly.type
_entity_poly.pdbx_seq_one_letter_code
_entity_poly.pdbx_strand_id
1 'polypeptide(L)' 'MTQKVLRTGNSIAVVIPSKFARDVAIKPGDPVHVSSDRKRGKITYTFANVTQLSLLNSPSRKLQY' A
#
# COMPACT_ATOMS: atom_id res chain seq x y z
N MET A 1 2.22 -5.56 -15.13
CA MET A 1 3.36 -5.63 -14.19
C MET A 1 3.37 -7.01 -13.57
N THR A 2 4.53 -7.65 -13.50
CA THR A 2 4.68 -8.99 -12.94
C THR A 2 5.68 -8.93 -11.79
N GLN A 3 5.30 -9.41 -10.62
CA GLN A 3 6.11 -9.38 -9.40
C GLN A 3 6.51 -10.80 -9.01
N LYS A 4 7.70 -10.95 -8.42
CA LYS A 4 8.19 -12.23 -7.91
C LYS A 4 7.61 -12.52 -6.52
N VAL A 5 7.35 -13.80 -6.23
CA VAL A 5 7.03 -14.30 -4.89
C VAL A 5 8.32 -14.54 -4.12
N LEU A 6 8.39 -14.07 -2.87
CA LEU A 6 9.53 -14.20 -1.98
C LEU A 6 9.18 -15.10 -0.79
N ARG A 7 10.15 -15.83 -0.25
CA ARG A 7 10.00 -16.60 0.99
C ARG A 7 10.15 -15.66 2.19
N THR A 8 9.22 -15.75 3.15
CA THR A 8 9.24 -14.96 4.38
C THR A 8 8.98 -15.89 5.58
N GLY A 9 10.04 -16.37 6.22
CA GLY A 9 9.93 -17.36 7.31
C GLY A 9 9.18 -18.62 6.85
N ASN A 10 8.03 -18.88 7.49
CA ASN A 10 7.14 -20.01 7.18
C ASN A 10 6.07 -19.69 6.12
N SER A 11 6.15 -18.53 5.48
CA SER A 11 5.16 -18.05 4.51
C SER A 11 5.81 -17.50 3.25
N ILE A 12 4.99 -17.00 2.34
CA ILE A 12 5.42 -16.32 1.11
C ILE A 12 4.78 -14.94 1.02
N ALA A 13 5.48 -14.02 0.36
CA ALA A 13 5.02 -12.64 0.15
C ALA A 13 5.18 -12.22 -1.30
N VAL A 14 4.34 -11.28 -1.74
CA VAL A 14 4.48 -10.59 -3.02
C VAL A 14 4.88 -9.15 -2.75
N VAL A 15 5.87 -8.66 -3.49
CA VAL A 15 6.33 -7.27 -3.32
C VAL A 15 5.30 -6.31 -3.90
N ILE A 16 4.79 -5.43 -3.03
CA ILE A 16 3.96 -4.29 -3.44
C ILE A 16 4.89 -3.21 -4.03
N PRO A 17 4.63 -2.72 -5.25
CA PRO A 17 5.42 -1.65 -5.86
C PRO A 17 5.45 -0.40 -4.99
N SER A 18 6.63 0.23 -4.85
CA SER A 18 6.82 1.42 -4.01
C SER A 18 5.99 2.63 -4.43
N LYS A 19 5.69 2.75 -5.74
CA LYS A 19 4.79 3.80 -6.25
C LYS A 19 3.37 3.59 -5.69
N PHE A 20 2.82 2.40 -5.87
CA PHE A 20 1.49 2.07 -5.32
C PHE A 20 1.44 2.27 -3.81
N ALA A 21 2.40 1.70 -3.07
CA ALA A 21 2.44 1.83 -1.61
C ALA A 21 2.41 3.31 -1.13
N ARG A 22 3.09 4.21 -1.85
CA ARG A 22 3.06 5.66 -1.57
C ARG A 22 1.73 6.30 -1.95
N ASP A 23 1.22 5.99 -3.14
CA ASP A 23 -0.04 6.56 -3.67
C ASP A 23 -1.23 6.25 -2.76
N VAL A 24 -1.21 5.09 -2.09
CA VAL A 24 -2.24 4.64 -1.15
C VAL A 24 -1.83 4.69 0.32
N ALA A 25 -0.70 5.35 0.63
CA ALA A 25 -0.19 5.59 1.99
C ALA A 25 -0.07 4.34 2.89
N ILE A 26 0.23 3.18 2.30
CA ILE A 26 0.40 1.91 3.03
C ILE A 26 1.72 1.95 3.82
N LYS A 27 1.67 1.52 5.08
CA LYS A 27 2.84 1.36 5.95
C LYS A 27 3.01 -0.09 6.40
N PRO A 28 4.24 -0.55 6.68
CA PRO A 28 4.46 -1.83 7.33
C PRO A 28 3.69 -1.90 8.66
N GLY A 29 2.96 -3.00 8.87
CA GLY A 29 2.13 -3.20 10.06
C GLY A 29 0.67 -2.77 9.90
N ASP A 30 0.29 -2.12 8.80
CA ASP A 30 -1.11 -1.79 8.55
C ASP A 30 -1.99 -3.04 8.41
N PRO A 31 -3.21 -3.03 8.97
CA PRO A 31 -4.16 -4.11 8.76
C PRO A 31 -4.66 -4.14 7.32
N VAL A 32 -4.77 -5.35 6.77
CA VAL A 32 -5.24 -5.57 5.39
C VAL A 32 -6.33 -6.63 5.41
N HIS A 33 -7.43 -6.36 4.72
CA HIS A 33 -8.46 -7.36 4.51
C HIS A 33 -8.09 -8.25 3.32
N VAL A 34 -8.17 -9.58 3.50
CA VAL A 34 -7.74 -10.56 2.51
C VAL A 34 -8.91 -11.45 2.13
N SER A 35 -9.20 -11.52 0.83
CA SER A 35 -10.17 -12.46 0.26
C SER A 35 -9.49 -13.36 -0.77
N SER A 36 -9.71 -14.67 -0.66
CA SER A 36 -9.07 -15.66 -1.52
C SER A 36 -10.11 -16.49 -2.29
N ASP A 37 -9.97 -16.53 -3.62
CA ASP A 37 -10.63 -17.50 -4.49
C ASP A 37 -9.61 -18.57 -4.91
N ARG A 38 -9.63 -19.70 -4.21
CA ARG A 38 -8.69 -20.80 -4.42
C ARG A 38 -8.87 -21.48 -5.77
N LYS A 39 -10.11 -21.58 -6.28
CA LYS A 39 -10.39 -22.24 -7.57
C LYS A 39 -9.77 -21.47 -8.73
N ARG A 40 -9.69 -20.14 -8.60
CA ARG A 40 -9.11 -19.24 -9.60
C ARG A 40 -7.66 -18.84 -9.31
N GLY A 41 -7.09 -19.32 -8.20
CA GLY A 41 -5.75 -18.90 -7.76
C GLY A 41 -5.63 -17.40 -7.51
N LYS A 42 -6.72 -16.73 -7.11
CA LYS A 42 -6.79 -15.27 -6.96
C LYS A 42 -6.84 -14.88 -5.49
N ILE A 43 -6.00 -13.92 -5.09
CA ILE A 43 -6.09 -13.26 -3.80
C ILE A 43 -6.31 -11.77 -4.03
N THR A 44 -7.25 -11.19 -3.29
CA THR A 44 -7.56 -9.75 -3.30
C THR A 44 -7.21 -9.17 -1.94
N TYR A 45 -6.36 -8.14 -1.94
CA TYR A 45 -5.98 -7.39 -0.75
C TYR A 45 -6.65 -6.02 -0.79
N THR A 46 -7.41 -5.71 0.26
CA THR A 46 -8.05 -4.41 0.43
C THR A 46 -7.41 -3.71 1.63
N PHE A 47 -6.70 -2.62 1.35
CA PHE A 47 -6.02 -1.80 2.37
C PHE A 47 -7.05 -0.85 3.00
N ALA A 48 -7.20 -0.86 4.32
CA ALA A 48 -8.24 -0.10 5.01
C ALA A 48 -7.88 1.38 5.20
N ASN A 49 -6.59 1.69 5.34
CA ASN A 49 -6.08 3.02 5.69
C ASN A 49 -5.59 3.80 4.46
N VAL A 50 -6.38 3.79 3.38
CA VAL A 50 -6.08 4.57 2.17
C VAL A 50 -6.33 6.04 2.48
N THR A 51 -5.36 6.70 3.10
CA THR A 51 -5.42 8.16 3.26
C THR A 51 -5.01 8.78 1.94
N GLN A 52 -5.94 9.50 1.32
CA GLN A 52 -5.59 10.37 0.20
C GLN A 52 -4.54 11.36 0.69
N LEU A 53 -3.41 11.47 -0.01
CA LEU A 53 -2.42 12.51 0.25
C LEU A 53 -3.15 13.85 0.25
N SER A 54 -3.20 14.50 1.41
CA SER A 54 -3.81 15.82 1.54
C SER A 54 -3.10 16.77 0.57
N LEU A 55 -3.87 17.42 -0.32
CA LEU A 55 -3.37 18.40 -1.29
C LEU A 55 -2.80 19.68 -0.64
N LEU A 56 -2.63 19.68 0.69
CA LEU A 56 -2.17 20.82 1.48
C LEU A 56 -0.63 20.86 1.52
N ASN A 57 -0.02 20.98 0.36
CA ASN A 57 1.34 21.53 0.26
C ASN A 57 1.23 22.93 -0.36
N SER A 58 0.51 23.83 0.33
CA SER A 58 0.60 25.25 0.03
C SER A 58 1.87 25.80 0.68
N PRO A 59 2.82 26.38 -0.07
CA PRO A 59 3.96 27.06 0.54
C PRO A 59 3.42 28.22 1.37
N SER A 60 3.54 28.10 2.70
CA SER A 60 3.18 29.16 3.63
C SER A 60 4.07 30.37 3.37
N ARG A 61 3.50 31.36 2.68
CA ARG A 61 4.10 32.68 2.44
C ARG A 61 4.36 33.32 3.81
N LYS A 62 5.61 33.32 4.28
CA LYS A 62 6.01 34.11 5.46
C LYS A 62 5.75 35.58 5.16
N LEU A 63 4.69 36.14 5.74
CA LEU A 63 4.56 37.59 5.90
C LEU A 63 5.49 37.99 7.05
N GLN A 64 6.57 38.68 6.72
CA GLN A 64 7.38 39.40 7.71
C GLN A 64 6.69 40.77 7.92
N TYR A 65 6.36 41.06 9.18
CA TYR A 65 6.11 42.42 9.66
C TYR A 65 7.35 42.89 10.40
#